data_AF-A0A7X6SNZ0-F1
#
_entry.id   AF-A0A7X6SNZ0-F1
#
_cell.length_a   1.000
_cell.length_b   1.000
_cell.length_c   1.000
_cell.angle_alpha   90.00
_cell.angle_beta   90.00
_cell.angle_gamma   90.00
#
_symmetry.space_group_name_H-M   'P 1'
#
loop_
_entity.id
_entity.type
_entity.pdbx_description
1 polymer ?
#
loop_
_entity_poly.entity_id
_entity_poly.type
_entity_poly.pdbx_seq_one_letter_code
_entity_poly.pdbx_strand_id
1 'polypeptide(L)'
;AIVHNGIIENYNPLKKQLIELGHTFRSETDTEVIAHLIEQYRKSEPTLEDAIRAALSKVEGTYGLVILCEDEPDKILAIRKGSPLIVGIGENEHFISSDVSAIVIHTKRVFYLQDDELCILQKDHFDITNGLREKIEPEVSTVDWDISAIDKGPYKHFMLKEIFEQPMTVENAFRGRIDEASGNARLGGLKLTPKDISKIEQIHLVGCGTSYHAALIGKYMIEDLARIPVQVEYASEYRYRNPIIQEHTLIFVISQSGETADTLAALREAQSKGAKVFGITNVVGSSVARESNGGSYIHAGSEIGVASTKAFTSQVTILFLLAILLGRQRNLSSLQGMEYIRELQTIPSKIDSILKQSEYIRQIAETIKDARNAMYLGRGINYPVALEGALKLKEISYIHAEGYAAAEMKHGPIALVDEEMPVVAIATNDPLYDKIHNNLEEVHSRKARLITITNEGNKDLEKISESVIYLPSTLQDLQPLLTVIPLQLLAYYVADLKGIDVDQPRNLAKSVTVE
;
A
#
# COMPACT_ATOMS: atom_id res chain seq x y z
N ALA A 1 -26.59 -8.76 18.40
CA ALA A 1 -25.37 -9.24 17.72
C ALA A 1 -24.52 -8.05 17.31
N ILE A 2 -23.19 -8.20 17.29
CA ILE A 2 -22.26 -7.12 16.92
C ILE A 2 -21.21 -7.66 15.94
N VAL A 3 -20.90 -6.86 14.93
CA VAL A 3 -19.72 -7.03 14.07
C VAL A 3 -18.85 -5.79 14.27
N HIS A 4 -17.54 -5.99 14.39
CA HIS A 4 -16.58 -4.97 14.77
C HIS A 4 -15.35 -5.05 13.87
N ASN A 5 -14.96 -3.91 13.32
CA ASN A 5 -13.64 -3.68 12.75
C ASN A 5 -12.95 -2.58 13.57
N GLY A 6 -11.82 -2.86 14.20
CA GLY A 6 -11.25 -1.96 15.20
C GLY A 6 -10.51 -2.70 16.31
N ILE A 7 -10.00 -1.92 17.26
CA ILE A 7 -9.43 -2.41 18.52
C ILE A 7 -9.94 -1.55 19.66
N ILE A 8 -10.44 -2.21 20.70
CA ILE A 8 -10.82 -1.57 21.95
C ILE A 8 -9.64 -1.62 22.93
N GLU A 9 -8.93 -0.52 23.07
CA GLU A 9 -7.68 -0.44 23.86
C GLU A 9 -7.93 -0.71 25.35
N ASN A 10 -9.07 -0.23 25.87
CA ASN A 10 -9.44 -0.38 27.27
C ASN A 10 -10.39 -1.57 27.53
N TYR A 11 -10.36 -2.61 26.70
CA TYR A 11 -11.25 -3.78 26.85
C TYR A 11 -11.06 -4.52 28.19
N ASN A 12 -9.82 -4.63 28.66
CA ASN A 12 -9.47 -5.35 29.88
C ASN A 12 -10.13 -4.78 31.15
N PRO A 13 -10.00 -3.46 31.46
CA PRO A 13 -10.69 -2.88 32.61
C PRO A 13 -12.22 -2.96 32.47
N LEU A 14 -12.77 -2.76 31.26
CA LEU A 14 -14.22 -2.86 31.01
C LEU A 14 -14.74 -4.29 31.25
N LYS A 15 -14.02 -5.31 30.77
CA LYS A 15 -14.36 -6.73 30.97
C LYS A 15 -14.42 -7.09 32.45
N LYS A 16 -13.45 -6.62 33.25
CA LYS A 16 -13.43 -6.86 34.70
C LYS A 16 -14.66 -6.26 35.40
N GLN A 17 -14.99 -5.01 35.09
CA GLN A 17 -16.18 -4.34 35.63
C GLN A 17 -17.47 -5.08 35.28
N LEU A 18 -17.61 -5.53 34.03
CA LEU A 18 -18.79 -6.28 33.59
C LEU A 18 -18.90 -7.65 34.27
N ILE A 19 -17.79 -8.34 34.50
CA ILE A 19 -17.78 -9.60 35.26
C ILE A 19 -18.25 -9.37 36.70
N GLU A 20 -17.79 -8.29 37.35
CA GLU A 20 -18.24 -7.90 38.70
C GLU A 20 -19.75 -7.58 38.74
N LEU A 21 -20.29 -7.05 37.64
CA LEU A 21 -21.73 -6.80 37.45
C LEU A 21 -22.53 -8.06 37.04
N GLY A 22 -21.88 -9.22 36.94
CA GLY A 22 -22.52 -10.52 36.72
C GLY A 22 -22.55 -11.00 35.27
N HIS A 23 -21.88 -10.31 34.33
CA HIS A 23 -21.80 -10.77 32.94
C HIS A 23 -20.83 -11.96 32.80
N THR A 24 -21.16 -12.88 31.89
CA THR A 24 -20.33 -14.06 31.59
C THR A 24 -19.82 -14.01 30.15
N PHE A 25 -18.51 -13.93 30.00
CA PHE A 25 -17.83 -13.90 28.70
C PHE A 25 -17.53 -15.30 28.19
N ARG A 26 -17.64 -15.49 26.87
CA ARG A 26 -17.43 -16.76 26.16
C ARG A 26 -16.25 -16.72 25.20
N SER A 27 -15.69 -15.55 24.94
CA SER A 27 -14.55 -15.34 24.06
C SER A 27 -13.45 -14.50 24.72
N GLU A 28 -12.30 -14.50 24.06
CA GLU A 28 -11.17 -13.64 24.40
C GLU A 28 -11.15 -12.35 23.58
N THR A 29 -12.15 -12.12 22.73
CA THR A 29 -12.20 -10.93 21.87
C THR A 29 -12.60 -9.69 22.66
N ASP A 30 -12.02 -8.57 22.28
CA ASP A 30 -12.40 -7.25 22.76
C ASP A 30 -13.82 -6.87 22.29
N THR A 31 -14.22 -7.33 21.10
CA THR A 31 -15.58 -7.16 20.54
C THR A 31 -16.70 -7.59 21.50
N GLU A 32 -16.53 -8.71 22.22
CA GLU A 32 -17.56 -9.22 23.15
C GLU A 32 -17.81 -8.24 24.31
N VAL A 33 -16.80 -7.46 24.71
CA VAL A 33 -16.93 -6.43 25.75
C VAL A 33 -17.96 -5.38 25.34
N ILE A 34 -17.98 -4.99 24.07
CA ILE A 34 -18.95 -4.01 23.55
C ILE A 34 -20.38 -4.54 23.68
N ALA A 35 -20.60 -5.82 23.36
CA ALA A 35 -21.94 -6.42 23.44
C ALA A 35 -22.48 -6.41 24.87
N HIS A 36 -21.66 -6.83 25.85
CA HIS A 36 -22.05 -6.80 27.25
C HIS A 36 -22.16 -5.39 27.82
N LEU A 37 -21.34 -4.45 27.36
CA LEU A 37 -21.41 -3.06 27.81
C LEU A 37 -22.72 -2.40 27.35
N ILE A 38 -23.12 -2.61 26.10
CA ILE A 38 -24.42 -2.14 25.57
C ILE A 38 -25.57 -2.80 26.33
N GLU A 39 -25.51 -4.11 26.56
CA GLU A 39 -26.49 -4.85 27.38
C GLU A 39 -26.64 -4.23 28.78
N GLN A 40 -25.52 -3.87 29.42
CA GLN A 40 -25.53 -3.27 30.75
C GLN A 40 -26.19 -1.89 30.75
N TYR A 41 -25.87 -1.03 29.78
CA TYR A 41 -26.49 0.30 29.67
C TYR A 41 -27.95 0.24 29.22
N ARG A 42 -28.37 -0.81 28.49
CA ARG A 42 -29.76 -1.00 28.09
C ARG A 42 -30.71 -1.14 29.29
N LYS A 43 -30.20 -1.57 30.46
CA LYS A 43 -30.99 -1.67 31.70
C LYS A 43 -31.40 -0.31 32.26
N SER A 44 -30.65 0.76 31.96
CA SER A 44 -30.89 2.11 32.49
C SER A 44 -31.33 3.11 31.43
N GLU A 45 -30.92 2.92 30.18
CA GLU A 45 -31.21 3.85 29.08
C GLU A 45 -32.54 3.53 28.37
N PRO A 46 -33.31 4.55 27.96
CA PRO A 46 -34.66 4.38 27.44
C PRO A 46 -34.67 3.73 26.04
N THR A 47 -33.68 4.03 25.20
CA THR A 47 -33.57 3.48 23.84
C THR A 47 -32.26 2.72 23.62
N LEU A 48 -32.22 1.89 22.58
CA LEU A 48 -31.00 1.18 22.21
C LEU A 48 -29.91 2.15 21.73
N GLU A 49 -30.29 3.20 21.01
CA GLU A 49 -29.37 4.25 20.57
C GLU A 49 -28.70 4.94 21.77
N ASP A 50 -29.47 5.23 22.81
CA ASP A 50 -28.97 5.83 24.05
C ASP A 50 -28.02 4.88 24.79
N ALA A 51 -28.36 3.60 24.88
CA ALA A 51 -27.49 2.58 25.46
C ALA A 51 -26.16 2.44 24.70
N ILE A 52 -26.20 2.45 23.37
CA ILE A 52 -24.99 2.41 22.52
C ILE A 52 -24.11 3.63 22.79
N ARG A 53 -24.67 4.84 22.78
CA ARG A 53 -23.91 6.06 23.03
C ARG A 53 -23.30 6.07 24.44
N ALA A 54 -24.07 5.67 25.44
CA ALA A 54 -23.59 5.59 26.82
C ALA A 54 -22.45 4.57 26.97
N ALA A 55 -22.60 3.38 26.37
CA ALA A 55 -21.55 2.35 26.35
C ALA A 55 -20.28 2.86 25.67
N LEU A 56 -20.39 3.41 24.46
CA LEU A 56 -19.25 3.85 23.67
C LEU A 56 -18.55 5.09 24.25
N SER A 57 -19.21 5.88 25.10
CA SER A 57 -18.55 6.95 25.86
C SER A 57 -17.47 6.45 26.83
N LYS A 58 -17.48 5.15 27.16
CA LYS A 58 -16.49 4.49 28.01
C LYS A 58 -15.41 3.75 27.22
N VAL A 59 -15.53 3.70 25.91
CA VAL A 59 -14.66 2.93 25.03
C VAL A 59 -13.53 3.80 24.50
N GLU A 60 -12.30 3.32 24.68
CA GLU A 60 -11.08 3.91 24.12
C GLU A 60 -10.58 3.01 22.98
N GLY A 61 -10.10 3.62 21.91
CA GLY A 61 -9.63 2.95 20.70
C GLY A 61 -10.41 3.36 19.45
N THR A 62 -10.30 2.51 18.42
CA THR A 62 -10.92 2.71 17.11
C THR A 62 -11.89 1.58 16.82
N TYR A 63 -13.04 1.90 16.23
CA TYR A 63 -14.06 0.94 15.89
C TYR A 63 -14.98 1.41 14.77
N GLY A 64 -15.38 0.46 13.93
CA GLY A 64 -16.54 0.52 13.06
C GLY A 64 -17.46 -0.62 13.48
N LEU A 65 -18.62 -0.28 14.04
CA LEU A 65 -19.55 -1.23 14.61
C LEU A 65 -20.82 -1.32 13.78
N VAL A 66 -21.29 -2.56 13.59
CA VAL A 66 -22.62 -2.85 13.08
C VAL A 66 -23.34 -3.70 14.13
N ILE A 67 -24.51 -3.24 14.56
CA ILE A 67 -25.24 -3.77 15.70
C ILE A 67 -26.65 -4.14 15.24
N LEU A 68 -27.05 -5.37 15.58
CA LEU A 68 -28.40 -5.89 15.37
C LEU A 68 -29.01 -6.23 16.73
N CYS A 69 -30.28 -5.90 16.91
CA CYS A 69 -31.05 -6.22 18.11
C CYS A 69 -32.24 -7.11 17.75
N GLU A 70 -32.47 -8.18 18.53
CA GLU A 70 -33.59 -9.09 18.30
C GLU A 70 -34.95 -8.40 18.57
N ASP A 71 -34.98 -7.46 19.52
CA ASP A 71 -36.19 -6.67 19.83
C ASP A 71 -36.53 -5.64 18.74
N GLU A 72 -35.57 -5.29 17.88
CA GLU A 72 -35.71 -4.30 16.81
C GLU A 72 -35.14 -4.85 15.48
N PRO A 73 -35.73 -5.94 14.94
CA PRO A 73 -35.13 -6.71 13.84
C PRO A 73 -35.10 -5.96 12.50
N ASP A 74 -35.92 -4.91 12.35
CA ASP A 74 -36.00 -4.08 11.15
C ASP A 74 -34.95 -2.95 11.11
N LYS A 75 -34.08 -2.88 12.13
CA LYS A 75 -33.02 -1.86 12.25
C LYS A 75 -31.63 -2.46 12.25
N ILE A 76 -30.73 -1.78 11.54
CA ILE A 76 -29.28 -1.97 11.65
C ILE A 76 -28.69 -0.67 12.18
N LEU A 77 -28.00 -0.74 13.32
CA LEU A 77 -27.32 0.43 13.89
C LEU A 77 -25.84 0.36 13.57
N ALA A 78 -25.30 1.47 13.11
CA ALA A 78 -23.92 1.58 12.67
C ALA A 78 -23.25 2.80 13.26
N ILE A 79 -22.06 2.63 13.81
CA ILE A 79 -21.33 3.74 14.42
C ILE A 79 -19.84 3.60 14.15
N ARG A 80 -19.22 4.75 13.84
CA ARG A 80 -17.83 4.85 13.46
C ARG A 80 -17.05 5.68 14.47
N LYS A 81 -15.81 5.27 14.71
CA LYS A 81 -14.73 6.06 15.30
C LYS A 81 -13.38 5.53 14.78
N GLY A 82 -12.74 6.24 13.87
CA GLY A 82 -11.50 5.82 13.22
C GLY A 82 -11.73 4.84 12.06
N SER A 83 -12.16 3.61 12.35
CA SER A 83 -12.28 2.55 11.35
C SER A 83 -13.40 2.82 10.32
N PRO A 84 -13.17 2.65 9.02
CA PRO A 84 -14.10 3.08 7.99
C PRO A 84 -15.44 2.32 8.04
N LEU A 85 -16.54 3.06 7.84
CA LEU A 85 -17.87 2.53 7.58
C LEU A 85 -18.54 3.32 6.46
N ILE A 86 -19.17 2.58 5.55
CA ILE A 86 -19.70 3.07 4.29
C ILE A 86 -21.10 2.52 4.15
N VAL A 87 -22.05 3.39 3.82
CA VAL A 87 -23.44 3.02 3.57
C VAL A 87 -23.71 3.09 2.07
N GLY A 88 -24.23 2.00 1.52
CA GLY A 88 -24.73 1.91 0.15
C GLY A 88 -26.23 2.15 0.08
N ILE A 89 -26.67 2.96 -0.88
CA ILE A 89 -28.09 3.28 -1.12
C ILE A 89 -28.56 2.57 -2.38
N GLY A 90 -29.35 1.50 -2.23
CA GLY A 90 -29.95 0.74 -3.34
C GLY A 90 -31.38 1.19 -3.66
N GLU A 91 -32.13 0.35 -4.38
CA GLU A 91 -33.57 0.56 -4.62
C GLU A 91 -34.38 -0.13 -3.50
N ASN A 92 -34.89 0.65 -2.54
CA ASN A 92 -35.63 0.16 -1.36
C ASN A 92 -34.82 -0.81 -0.47
N GLU A 93 -33.50 -0.60 -0.43
CA GLU A 93 -32.57 -1.34 0.41
C GLU A 93 -31.35 -0.46 0.74
N HIS A 94 -30.73 -0.75 1.88
CA HIS A 94 -29.49 -0.13 2.31
C HIS A 94 -28.47 -1.21 2.66
N PHE A 95 -27.21 -0.93 2.33
CA PHE A 95 -26.07 -1.78 2.62
C PHE A 95 -25.12 -1.08 3.56
N ILE A 96 -24.38 -1.84 4.36
CA ILE A 96 -23.26 -1.31 5.13
C ILE A 96 -22.04 -2.20 5.03
N SER A 97 -20.87 -1.59 4.88
CA SER A 97 -19.59 -2.28 4.76
C SER A 97 -18.47 -1.39 5.28
N SER A 98 -17.34 -1.99 5.63
CA SER A 98 -16.09 -1.27 5.87
C SER A 98 -15.37 -0.86 4.58
N ASP A 99 -15.74 -1.46 3.44
CA ASP A 99 -15.12 -1.23 2.14
C ASP A 99 -16.16 -1.13 1.01
N VAL A 100 -15.93 -0.21 0.09
CA VAL A 100 -16.79 0.09 -1.06
C VAL A 100 -16.97 -1.12 -1.98
N SER A 101 -15.94 -1.96 -2.09
CA SER A 101 -15.91 -3.13 -2.99
C SER A 101 -17.05 -4.11 -2.76
N ALA A 102 -17.46 -4.30 -1.50
CA ALA A 102 -18.57 -5.17 -1.13
C ALA A 102 -19.95 -4.58 -1.48
N ILE A 103 -20.05 -3.26 -1.66
CA ILE A 103 -21.30 -2.54 -1.91
C ILE A 103 -21.52 -2.33 -3.41
N VAL A 104 -20.46 -2.09 -4.18
CA VAL A 104 -20.57 -1.65 -5.58
C VAL A 104 -21.34 -2.62 -6.48
N ILE A 105 -21.31 -3.92 -6.18
CA ILE A 105 -22.10 -4.92 -6.94
C ILE A 105 -23.61 -4.70 -6.82
N HIS A 106 -24.06 -4.01 -5.77
CA HIS A 106 -25.46 -3.71 -5.50
C HIS A 106 -25.83 -2.27 -5.83
N THR A 107 -24.97 -1.30 -5.49
CA THR A 107 -25.21 0.11 -5.77
C THR A 107 -23.93 0.92 -5.90
N LYS A 108 -23.96 1.91 -6.78
CA LYS A 108 -22.88 2.91 -6.93
C LYS A 108 -23.07 4.13 -6.03
N ARG A 109 -24.23 4.31 -5.40
CA ARG A 109 -24.51 5.46 -4.55
C ARG A 109 -24.13 5.13 -3.12
N VAL A 110 -23.14 5.86 -2.58
CA VAL A 110 -22.63 5.61 -1.23
C VAL A 110 -22.39 6.92 -0.48
N PHE A 111 -22.43 6.85 0.85
CA PHE A 111 -21.89 7.89 1.73
C PHE A 111 -21.02 7.27 2.81
N TYR A 112 -20.10 8.06 3.35
CA TYR A 112 -19.13 7.65 4.36
C TYR A 112 -19.54 8.23 5.70
N LEU A 113 -19.70 7.37 6.71
CA LEU A 113 -19.90 7.85 8.08
C LEU A 113 -18.64 8.56 8.56
N GLN A 114 -18.82 9.60 9.38
CA GLN A 114 -17.75 10.28 10.10
C GLN A 114 -17.62 9.73 11.52
N ASP A 115 -16.56 10.14 12.21
CA ASP A 115 -16.34 9.76 13.60
C ASP A 115 -17.47 10.29 14.49
N ASP A 116 -17.91 9.46 15.43
CA ASP A 116 -19.00 9.68 16.38
C ASP A 116 -20.41 9.82 15.75
N GLU A 117 -20.55 9.55 14.45
CA GLU A 117 -21.85 9.44 13.79
C GLU A 117 -22.48 8.06 14.03
N LEU A 118 -23.73 8.06 14.51
CA LEU A 118 -24.60 6.90 14.58
C LEU A 118 -25.59 6.96 13.42
N CYS A 119 -25.57 5.93 12.59
CA CYS A 119 -26.52 5.72 11.51
C CYS A 119 -27.48 4.59 11.87
N ILE A 120 -28.78 4.85 11.74
CA ILE A 120 -29.84 3.86 11.89
C ILE A 120 -30.34 3.57 10.49
N LEU A 121 -30.13 2.35 10.02
CA LEU A 121 -30.54 1.88 8.70
C LEU A 121 -31.80 1.03 8.86
N GLN A 122 -32.81 1.35 8.06
CA GLN A 122 -33.98 0.52 7.84
C GLN A 122 -34.11 0.26 6.35
N LYS A 123 -35.10 -0.53 5.94
CA LYS A 123 -35.28 -0.93 4.53
C LYS A 123 -35.41 0.27 3.58
N ASP A 124 -36.24 1.24 3.95
CA ASP A 124 -36.69 2.34 3.09
C ASP A 124 -36.18 3.71 3.53
N HIS A 125 -35.55 3.81 4.70
CA HIS A 125 -35.02 5.06 5.22
C HIS A 125 -33.75 4.83 6.05
N PHE A 126 -33.00 5.90 6.24
CA PHE A 126 -31.92 5.96 7.20
C PHE A 126 -31.92 7.32 7.91
N ASP A 127 -31.44 7.34 9.15
CA ASP A 127 -31.21 8.56 9.92
C ASP A 127 -29.77 8.56 10.43
N ILE A 128 -29.11 9.72 10.38
CA ILE A 128 -27.75 9.89 10.91
C ILE A 128 -27.78 10.97 11.98
N THR A 129 -27.12 10.69 13.10
CA THR A 129 -26.97 11.66 14.19
C THR A 129 -25.53 11.72 14.69
N ASN A 130 -24.99 12.92 14.88
CA ASN A 130 -23.65 13.12 15.43
C ASN A 130 -23.60 12.85 16.95
N GLY A 131 -22.42 13.02 17.57
CA GLY A 131 -22.23 12.89 19.02
C GLY A 131 -23.11 13.80 19.89
N LEU A 132 -23.59 14.92 19.33
CA LEU A 132 -24.50 15.88 19.98
C LEU A 132 -25.98 15.58 19.75
N ARG A 133 -26.31 14.48 19.06
CA ARG A 133 -27.67 14.06 18.66
C ARG A 133 -28.34 15.00 17.63
N GLU A 134 -27.54 15.76 16.90
CA GLU A 134 -28.03 16.58 15.79
C GLU A 134 -28.16 15.72 14.54
N LYS A 135 -29.24 15.92 13.76
CA LYS A 135 -29.43 15.21 12.49
C LYS A 135 -28.39 15.67 11.47
N ILE A 136 -27.80 14.72 10.77
CA ILE A 136 -26.83 14.95 9.70
C ILE A 136 -27.42 14.52 8.37
N GLU A 137 -27.33 15.39 7.36
CA GLU A 137 -27.58 15.02 5.97
C GLU A 137 -26.26 14.55 5.33
N PRO A 138 -26.14 13.29 4.87
CA PRO A 138 -24.91 12.81 4.30
C PRO A 138 -24.70 13.33 2.87
N GLU A 139 -23.43 13.57 2.53
CA GLU A 139 -23.04 13.83 1.14
C GLU A 139 -22.99 12.52 0.37
N VAL A 140 -24.04 12.25 -0.42
CA VAL A 140 -24.10 11.04 -1.25
C VAL A 140 -23.23 11.20 -2.49
N SER A 141 -22.24 10.33 -2.61
CA SER A 141 -21.32 10.24 -3.74
C SER A 141 -21.68 9.06 -4.65
N THR A 142 -21.32 9.16 -5.93
CA THR A 142 -21.40 8.02 -6.86
C THR A 142 -20.00 7.47 -7.07
N VAL A 143 -19.78 6.20 -6.74
CA VAL A 143 -18.51 5.52 -6.93
C VAL A 143 -18.34 5.20 -8.41
N ASP A 144 -17.27 5.74 -9.00
CA ASP A 144 -16.82 5.36 -10.33
C ASP A 144 -15.97 4.09 -10.24
N TRP A 145 -16.64 2.96 -10.01
CA TRP A 145 -16.04 1.64 -10.06
C TRP A 145 -16.51 0.88 -11.30
N ASP A 146 -15.55 0.31 -12.02
CA ASP A 146 -15.81 -0.63 -13.10
C ASP A 146 -15.96 -2.05 -12.53
N ILE A 147 -17.12 -2.65 -12.69
CA ILE A 147 -17.45 -4.00 -12.21
C ILE A 147 -16.52 -5.04 -12.87
N SER A 148 -15.99 -4.76 -14.06
CA SER A 148 -14.99 -5.60 -14.73
C SER A 148 -13.71 -5.80 -13.91
N ALA A 149 -13.42 -4.90 -12.97
CA ALA A 149 -12.23 -4.97 -12.12
C ALA A 149 -12.25 -6.15 -11.11
N ILE A 150 -13.43 -6.74 -10.85
CA ILE A 150 -13.58 -7.91 -9.96
C ILE A 150 -13.47 -9.24 -10.73
N ASP A 151 -13.42 -9.21 -12.06
CA ASP A 151 -13.21 -10.42 -12.87
C ASP A 151 -11.70 -10.76 -12.96
N LYS A 152 -11.37 -12.04 -12.82
CA LYS A 152 -10.00 -12.56 -13.05
C LYS A 152 -9.68 -12.70 -14.54
N GLY A 153 -10.69 -12.71 -15.40
CA GLY A 153 -10.52 -12.90 -16.83
C GLY A 153 -9.76 -14.21 -17.13
N PRO A 154 -8.70 -14.19 -17.96
CA PRO A 154 -7.97 -15.40 -18.33
C PRO A 154 -6.96 -15.89 -17.26
N TYR A 155 -6.82 -15.18 -16.13
CA TYR A 155 -5.79 -15.46 -15.15
C TYR A 155 -6.30 -16.33 -13.99
N LYS A 156 -5.42 -17.18 -13.44
CA LYS A 156 -5.76 -18.07 -12.30
C LYS A 156 -6.02 -17.29 -11.00
N HIS A 157 -5.26 -16.23 -10.77
CA HIS A 157 -5.26 -15.42 -9.54
C HIS A 157 -5.33 -13.93 -9.88
N PHE A 158 -5.91 -13.13 -8.98
CA PHE A 158 -5.91 -11.66 -9.12
C PHE A 158 -4.49 -11.12 -9.16
N MET A 159 -3.58 -11.60 -8.30
CA MET A 159 -2.20 -11.14 -8.30
C MET A 159 -1.52 -11.34 -9.67
N LEU A 160 -1.78 -12.46 -10.37
CA LEU A 160 -1.23 -12.67 -11.71
C LEU A 160 -1.83 -11.69 -12.72
N LYS A 161 -3.16 -11.52 -12.70
CA LYS A 161 -3.84 -10.51 -13.53
C LYS A 161 -3.22 -9.13 -13.32
N GLU A 162 -3.05 -8.72 -12.07
CA GLU A 162 -2.55 -7.41 -11.68
C GLU A 162 -1.09 -7.20 -12.09
N ILE A 163 -0.25 -8.24 -12.04
CA ILE A 163 1.12 -8.20 -12.57
C ILE A 163 1.09 -7.91 -14.08
N PHE A 164 0.21 -8.60 -14.82
CA PHE A 164 0.07 -8.45 -16.27
C PHE A 164 -0.64 -7.16 -16.70
N GLU A 165 -1.35 -6.48 -15.79
CA GLU A 165 -1.96 -5.17 -16.04
C GLU A 165 -0.97 -4.01 -15.94
N GLN A 166 0.25 -4.24 -15.42
CA GLN A 166 1.22 -3.18 -15.17
C GLN A 166 1.63 -2.30 -16.35
N PRO A 167 1.74 -2.79 -17.61
CA PRO A 167 1.93 -1.92 -18.77
C PRO A 167 0.88 -0.81 -18.84
N MET A 168 -0.39 -1.21 -18.69
CA MET A 168 -1.53 -0.28 -18.73
C MET A 168 -1.57 0.63 -17.49
N THR A 169 -1.29 0.11 -16.30
CA THR A 169 -1.42 0.90 -15.06
C THR A 169 -0.29 1.91 -14.90
N VAL A 170 0.91 1.60 -15.41
CA VAL A 170 2.00 2.57 -15.53
C VAL A 170 1.64 3.66 -16.53
N GLU A 171 1.06 3.31 -17.68
CA GLU A 171 0.59 4.30 -18.65
C GLU A 171 -0.49 5.23 -18.05
N ASN A 172 -1.48 4.66 -17.37
CA ASN A 172 -2.53 5.41 -16.67
C ASN A 172 -1.96 6.35 -15.58
N ALA A 173 -0.87 5.93 -14.92
CA ALA A 173 -0.21 6.72 -13.90
C ALA A 173 0.44 7.99 -14.47
N PHE A 174 0.93 8.00 -15.72
CA PHE A 174 1.50 9.21 -16.34
C PHE A 174 0.60 9.91 -17.36
N ARG A 175 -0.50 9.27 -17.80
CA ARG A 175 -1.45 9.83 -18.78
C ARG A 175 -1.98 11.19 -18.33
N GLY A 176 -1.85 12.20 -19.20
CA GLY A 176 -2.26 13.58 -18.91
C GLY A 176 -1.42 14.32 -17.87
N ARG A 177 -0.36 13.69 -17.34
CA ARG A 177 0.56 14.24 -16.33
C ARG A 177 1.95 14.56 -16.86
N ILE A 178 2.22 14.28 -18.13
CA ILE A 178 3.48 14.61 -18.78
C ILE A 178 3.29 15.79 -19.74
N ASP A 179 4.28 16.66 -19.80
CA ASP A 179 4.41 17.74 -20.77
C ASP A 179 5.70 17.51 -21.56
N GLU A 180 5.56 16.77 -22.65
CA GLU A 180 6.69 16.37 -23.50
C GLU A 180 7.39 17.59 -24.11
N ALA A 181 6.66 18.64 -24.45
CA ALA A 181 7.22 19.82 -25.09
C ALA A 181 8.11 20.66 -24.15
N SER A 182 7.84 20.63 -22.84
CA SER A 182 8.64 21.35 -21.84
C SER A 182 9.59 20.45 -21.03
N GLY A 183 9.50 19.12 -21.22
CA GLY A 183 10.24 18.14 -20.43
C GLY A 183 9.84 18.18 -18.96
N ASN A 184 8.56 18.38 -18.65
CA ASN A 184 8.07 18.58 -17.29
C ASN A 184 6.87 17.68 -16.95
N ALA A 185 6.56 17.53 -15.67
CA ALA A 185 5.40 16.79 -15.17
C ALA A 185 4.33 17.71 -14.58
N ARG A 186 3.11 17.20 -14.44
CA ARG A 186 1.94 17.92 -13.92
C ARG A 186 1.21 17.05 -12.89
N LEU A 187 1.37 17.40 -11.61
CA LEU A 187 0.64 16.79 -10.49
C LEU A 187 -0.35 17.81 -9.91
N GLY A 188 -1.41 18.11 -10.67
CA GLY A 188 -2.34 19.20 -10.38
C GLY A 188 -3.04 19.13 -9.01
N GLY A 189 -3.24 17.91 -8.48
CA GLY A 189 -3.84 17.71 -7.16
C GLY A 189 -2.99 18.20 -5.99
N LEU A 190 -1.70 18.47 -6.21
CA LEU A 190 -0.83 19.09 -5.21
C LEU A 190 -1.15 20.59 -5.01
N LYS A 191 -1.72 21.25 -6.03
CA LYS A 191 -2.02 22.70 -6.01
C LYS A 191 -0.83 23.58 -5.59
N LEU A 192 0.40 23.10 -5.81
CA LEU A 192 1.63 23.82 -5.52
C LEU A 192 2.01 24.70 -6.73
N THR A 193 2.26 25.98 -6.47
CA THR A 193 2.79 26.89 -7.49
C THR A 193 4.30 26.67 -7.67
N PRO A 194 4.90 27.11 -8.79
CA PRO A 194 6.36 27.11 -8.95
C PRO A 194 7.10 27.81 -7.80
N LYS A 195 6.48 28.85 -7.21
CA LYS A 195 7.01 29.57 -6.05
C LYS A 195 6.96 28.75 -4.75
N ASP A 196 5.95 27.91 -4.59
CA ASP A 196 5.88 27.00 -3.44
C ASP A 196 6.95 25.91 -3.59
N ILE A 197 7.10 25.37 -4.79
CA ILE A 197 8.07 24.31 -5.10
C ILE A 197 9.52 24.79 -4.88
N SER A 198 9.85 26.01 -5.31
CA SER A 198 11.22 26.54 -5.16
C SER A 198 11.64 26.76 -3.71
N LYS A 199 10.67 26.88 -2.78
CA LYS A 199 10.94 27.03 -1.34
C LYS A 199 11.18 25.71 -0.61
N ILE A 200 10.81 24.56 -1.18
CA ILE A 200 10.91 23.27 -0.49
C ILE A 200 12.37 22.99 -0.13
N GLU A 201 12.65 22.79 1.15
CA GLU A 201 14.03 22.50 1.60
C GLU A 201 14.21 21.03 1.99
N GLN A 202 13.13 20.34 2.33
CA GLN A 202 13.17 18.95 2.77
C GLN A 202 11.87 18.23 2.42
N ILE A 203 11.96 16.93 2.15
CA ILE A 203 10.80 16.07 1.91
C ILE A 203 10.80 14.90 2.89
N HIS A 204 9.64 14.59 3.46
CA HIS A 204 9.39 13.32 4.14
C HIS A 204 8.46 12.45 3.29
N LEU A 205 8.83 11.19 3.09
CA LEU A 205 7.99 10.18 2.48
C LEU A 205 7.67 9.12 3.54
N VAL A 206 6.39 8.94 3.83
CA VAL A 206 5.93 8.08 4.93
C VAL A 206 4.98 7.03 4.39
N GLY A 207 5.19 5.76 4.75
CA GLY A 207 4.33 4.66 4.31
C GLY A 207 4.63 3.37 5.06
N CYS A 208 3.91 2.30 4.72
CA CYS A 208 4.10 0.96 5.30
C CYS A 208 4.36 -0.07 4.19
N GLY A 209 5.12 -1.13 4.51
CA GLY A 209 5.36 -2.28 3.63
C GLY A 209 5.82 -1.88 2.22
N THR A 210 5.14 -2.40 1.18
CA THR A 210 5.43 -2.08 -0.22
C THR A 210 5.42 -0.57 -0.53
N SER A 211 4.56 0.24 0.11
CA SER A 211 4.54 1.69 -0.09
C SER A 211 5.75 2.40 0.53
N TYR A 212 6.32 1.84 1.60
CA TYR A 212 7.61 2.29 2.13
C TYR A 212 8.76 1.98 1.16
N HIS A 213 8.75 0.81 0.50
CA HIS A 213 9.76 0.50 -0.53
C HIS A 213 9.66 1.44 -1.74
N ALA A 214 8.45 1.79 -2.19
CA ALA A 214 8.25 2.78 -3.23
C ALA A 214 8.83 4.14 -2.81
N ALA A 215 8.59 4.56 -1.55
CA ALA A 215 9.16 5.79 -1.00
C ALA A 215 10.70 5.80 -1.00
N LEU A 216 11.34 4.66 -0.68
CA LEU A 216 12.80 4.54 -0.76
C LEU A 216 13.32 4.74 -2.18
N ILE A 217 12.61 4.24 -3.20
CA ILE A 217 12.95 4.50 -4.61
C ILE A 217 12.78 5.98 -4.95
N GLY A 218 11.64 6.57 -4.55
CA GLY A 218 11.36 7.99 -4.74
C GLY A 218 12.43 8.89 -4.11
N LYS A 219 12.99 8.51 -2.96
CA LYS A 219 14.12 9.21 -2.34
C LYS A 219 15.31 9.29 -3.29
N TYR A 220 15.75 8.18 -3.88
CA TYR A 220 16.88 8.19 -4.82
C TYR A 220 16.61 9.13 -6.00
N MET A 221 15.42 9.05 -6.59
CA MET A 221 15.04 9.89 -7.74
C MET A 221 14.99 11.38 -7.38
N ILE A 222 14.38 11.75 -6.26
CA ILE A 222 14.22 13.14 -5.85
C ILE A 222 15.56 13.74 -5.43
N GLU A 223 16.38 13.01 -4.67
CA GLU A 223 17.71 13.47 -4.27
C GLU A 223 18.64 13.65 -5.47
N ASP A 224 18.56 12.77 -6.47
CA ASP A 224 19.37 12.89 -7.68
C ASP A 224 18.91 14.05 -8.59
N LEU A 225 17.62 14.06 -8.95
CA LEU A 225 17.07 14.99 -9.95
C LEU A 225 16.77 16.39 -9.40
N ALA A 226 16.32 16.48 -8.15
CA ALA A 226 15.90 17.74 -7.54
C ALA A 226 16.89 18.29 -6.50
N ARG A 227 17.84 17.47 -6.02
CA ARG A 227 18.81 17.85 -4.99
C ARG A 227 18.14 18.34 -3.69
N ILE A 228 17.00 17.75 -3.34
CA ILE A 228 16.27 18.01 -2.09
C ILE A 228 16.48 16.81 -1.16
N PRO A 229 16.95 17.01 0.09
CA PRO A 229 17.05 15.94 1.08
C PRO A 229 15.71 15.24 1.31
N VAL A 230 15.72 13.90 1.28
CA VAL A 230 14.54 13.08 1.53
C VAL A 230 14.73 12.17 2.73
N GLN A 231 13.79 12.22 3.67
CA GLN A 231 13.65 11.24 4.75
C GLN A 231 12.54 10.25 4.38
N VAL A 232 12.79 8.96 4.59
CA VAL A 232 11.82 7.90 4.31
C VAL A 232 11.63 7.10 5.59
N GLU A 233 10.39 6.96 6.03
CA GLU A 233 10.09 6.41 7.35
C GLU A 233 8.87 5.50 7.33
N TYR A 234 8.90 4.47 8.19
CA TYR A 234 7.72 3.68 8.47
C TYR A 234 6.70 4.55 9.21
N ALA A 235 5.44 4.51 8.77
CA ALA A 235 4.39 5.33 9.38
C ALA A 235 4.16 4.97 10.86
N SER A 236 4.28 3.69 11.22
CA SER A 236 4.16 3.18 12.58
C SER A 236 5.18 3.83 13.53
N GLU A 237 6.42 4.04 13.08
CA GLU A 237 7.46 4.71 13.88
C GLU A 237 7.27 6.24 13.87
N TYR A 238 6.83 6.79 12.73
CA TYR A 238 6.67 8.23 12.55
C TYR A 238 5.63 8.83 13.52
N ARG A 239 4.50 8.13 13.74
CA ARG A 239 3.41 8.59 14.62
C ARG A 239 3.78 8.59 16.11
N TYR A 240 4.74 7.77 16.53
CA TYR A 240 5.09 7.59 17.94
C TYR A 240 6.34 8.34 18.39
N ARG A 241 7.11 8.88 17.45
CA ARG A 241 8.20 9.80 17.76
C ARG A 241 7.70 11.25 17.74
N ASN A 242 8.55 12.18 18.16
CA ASN A 242 8.32 13.61 17.93
C ASN A 242 9.06 14.03 16.66
N PRO A 243 8.46 13.90 15.45
CA PRO A 243 9.16 14.21 14.20
C PRO A 243 9.56 15.68 14.13
N ILE A 244 10.77 15.91 13.60
CA ILE A 244 11.30 17.25 13.37
C ILE A 244 10.73 17.74 12.04
N ILE A 245 9.80 18.69 12.10
CA ILE A 245 9.16 19.29 10.93
C ILE A 245 9.62 20.75 10.86
N GLN A 246 10.58 21.03 9.98
CA GLN A 246 11.09 22.38 9.76
C GLN A 246 10.17 23.17 8.83
N GLU A 247 10.34 24.50 8.80
CA GLU A 247 9.68 25.31 7.78
C GLU A 247 10.06 24.81 6.37
N HIS A 248 9.13 24.91 5.42
CA HIS A 248 9.32 24.43 4.05
C HIS A 248 9.60 22.92 3.89
N THR A 249 9.27 22.12 4.90
CA THR A 249 9.21 20.65 4.78
C THR A 249 7.91 20.25 4.08
N LEU A 250 8.02 19.44 3.04
CA LEU A 250 6.89 18.85 2.33
C LEU A 250 6.75 17.38 2.72
N ILE A 251 5.55 16.97 3.16
CA ILE A 251 5.32 15.59 3.63
C ILE A 251 4.38 14.88 2.67
N PHE A 252 4.75 13.67 2.26
CA PHE A 252 3.87 12.76 1.53
C PHE A 252 3.61 11.51 2.34
N VAL A 253 2.35 11.14 2.47
CA VAL A 253 1.95 9.80 2.92
C VAL A 253 1.57 8.95 1.71
N ILE A 254 2.06 7.73 1.66
CA ILE A 254 1.89 6.81 0.53
C ILE A 254 1.13 5.59 1.01
N SER A 255 -0.05 5.34 0.44
CA SER A 255 -0.87 4.17 0.79
C SER A 255 -1.74 3.79 -0.40
N GLN A 256 -1.72 2.51 -0.79
CA GLN A 256 -2.59 2.01 -1.85
C GLN A 256 -4.07 2.22 -1.48
N SER A 257 -4.48 1.76 -0.29
CA SER A 257 -5.87 1.85 0.16
C SER A 257 -6.27 3.26 0.61
N GLY A 258 -5.31 4.04 1.13
CA GLY A 258 -5.60 5.31 1.81
C GLY A 258 -6.32 5.13 3.15
N GLU A 259 -6.39 3.89 3.67
CA GLU A 259 -7.06 3.52 4.92
C GLU A 259 -6.10 2.83 5.91
N THR A 260 -4.80 2.77 5.60
CA THR A 260 -3.80 2.18 6.50
C THR A 260 -3.71 2.99 7.80
N ALA A 261 -4.03 2.38 8.95
CA ALA A 261 -4.19 3.07 10.23
C ALA A 261 -2.95 3.89 10.61
N ASP A 262 -1.76 3.28 10.58
CA ASP A 262 -0.51 3.98 10.90
C ASP A 262 -0.21 5.13 9.95
N THR A 263 -0.52 4.98 8.65
CA THR A 263 -0.30 6.02 7.65
C THR A 263 -1.23 7.21 7.88
N LEU A 264 -2.49 6.94 8.24
CA LEU A 264 -3.46 7.98 8.59
C LEU A 264 -3.07 8.68 9.90
N ALA A 265 -2.63 7.93 10.90
CA ALA A 265 -2.13 8.50 12.16
C ALA A 265 -0.88 9.36 11.95
N ALA A 266 0.07 8.93 11.12
CA ALA A 266 1.24 9.72 10.76
C ALA A 266 0.88 11.01 10.01
N LEU A 267 -0.13 10.97 9.12
CA LEU A 267 -0.69 12.16 8.47
C LEU A 267 -1.21 13.15 9.51
N ARG A 268 -2.06 12.69 10.44
CA ARG A 268 -2.67 13.52 11.48
C ARG A 268 -1.61 14.09 12.42
N GLU A 269 -0.60 13.31 12.80
CA GLU A 269 0.51 13.77 13.65
C GLU A 269 1.37 14.83 12.96
N ALA A 270 1.64 14.68 11.66
CA ALA A 270 2.34 15.71 10.90
C ALA A 270 1.51 17.01 10.81
N GLN A 271 0.20 16.90 10.57
CA GLN A 271 -0.71 18.05 10.52
C GLN A 271 -0.87 18.74 11.87
N SER A 272 -0.90 17.99 12.98
CA SER A 272 -1.00 18.55 14.35
C SER A 272 0.18 19.46 14.68
N LYS A 273 1.34 19.21 14.05
CA LYS A 273 2.55 20.04 14.14
C LYS A 273 2.63 21.14 13.07
N GLY A 274 1.56 21.35 12.30
CA GLY A 274 1.44 22.43 11.30
C GLY A 274 2.04 22.11 9.92
N ALA A 275 2.38 20.85 9.63
CA ALA A 275 2.89 20.47 8.32
C ALA A 275 1.80 20.47 7.25
N LYS A 276 2.19 20.75 5.99
CA LYS A 276 1.37 20.41 4.83
C LYS A 276 1.66 18.98 4.41
N VAL A 277 0.64 18.14 4.43
CA VAL A 277 0.72 16.71 4.13
C VAL A 277 -0.06 16.39 2.87
N PHE A 278 0.55 15.67 1.95
CA PHE A 278 -0.03 15.26 0.68
C PHE A 278 -0.20 13.75 0.60
N GLY A 279 -1.32 13.28 0.04
CA GLY A 279 -1.58 11.86 -0.17
C GLY A 279 -1.13 11.37 -1.54
N ILE A 280 -0.40 10.25 -1.60
CA ILE A 280 -0.24 9.45 -2.82
C ILE A 280 -1.06 8.16 -2.61
N THR A 281 -2.26 8.12 -3.19
CA THR A 281 -3.24 7.04 -2.95
C THR A 281 -3.80 6.44 -4.23
N ASN A 282 -4.44 5.27 -4.15
CA ASN A 282 -5.14 4.69 -5.29
C ASN A 282 -6.66 4.87 -5.19
N VAL A 283 -7.23 4.76 -3.99
CA VAL A 283 -8.67 4.79 -3.76
C VAL A 283 -9.17 6.22 -3.64
N VAL A 284 -10.05 6.59 -4.57
CA VAL A 284 -10.73 7.89 -4.59
C VAL A 284 -11.62 8.02 -3.36
N GLY A 285 -11.50 9.16 -2.67
CA GLY A 285 -12.31 9.46 -1.50
C GLY A 285 -11.92 8.67 -0.26
N SER A 286 -10.78 7.96 -0.22
CA SER A 286 -10.23 7.35 0.99
C SER A 286 -9.92 8.37 2.09
N SER A 287 -9.77 7.92 3.34
CA SER A 287 -9.51 8.78 4.50
C SER A 287 -8.25 9.64 4.31
N VAL A 288 -7.14 9.06 3.85
CA VAL A 288 -5.94 9.85 3.49
C VAL A 288 -6.23 10.88 2.39
N ALA A 289 -7.01 10.52 1.36
CA ALA A 289 -7.34 11.45 0.28
C ALA A 289 -8.21 12.62 0.77
N ARG A 290 -9.13 12.39 1.71
CA ARG A 290 -10.01 13.42 2.29
C ARG A 290 -9.27 14.32 3.28
N GLU A 291 -8.39 13.76 4.11
CA GLU A 291 -7.74 14.50 5.22
C GLU A 291 -6.44 15.20 4.80
N SER A 292 -5.81 14.79 3.70
CA SER A 292 -4.62 15.45 3.17
C SER A 292 -4.91 16.86 2.60
N ASN A 293 -3.88 17.71 2.52
CA ASN A 293 -3.99 19.05 1.93
C ASN A 293 -4.07 19.05 0.39
N GLY A 294 -3.97 17.87 -0.21
CA GLY A 294 -3.90 17.62 -1.65
C GLY A 294 -3.18 16.31 -1.90
N GLY A 295 -2.99 15.94 -3.16
CA GLY A 295 -2.34 14.67 -3.45
C GLY A 295 -2.31 14.31 -4.91
N SER A 296 -1.92 13.07 -5.17
CA SER A 296 -2.01 12.46 -6.49
C SER A 296 -2.56 11.04 -6.36
N TYR A 297 -3.57 10.75 -7.17
CA TYR A 297 -3.99 9.38 -7.37
C TYR A 297 -3.00 8.66 -8.29
N ILE A 298 -2.72 7.38 -8.01
CA ILE A 298 -1.80 6.55 -8.81
C ILE A 298 -2.48 5.91 -10.02
N HIS A 299 -3.82 5.86 -10.05
CA HIS A 299 -4.64 5.30 -11.14
C HIS A 299 -4.26 3.86 -11.56
N ALA A 300 -3.99 3.00 -10.57
CA ALA A 300 -3.74 1.58 -10.82
C ALA A 300 -5.02 0.76 -11.02
N GLY A 301 -6.20 1.37 -10.87
CA GLY A 301 -7.48 0.65 -10.79
C GLY A 301 -7.58 -0.19 -9.52
N SER A 302 -8.65 -0.96 -9.37
CA SER A 302 -8.83 -1.81 -8.18
C SER A 302 -7.78 -2.90 -8.11
N GLU A 303 -7.15 -3.07 -6.95
CA GLU A 303 -6.17 -4.12 -6.68
C GLU A 303 -6.75 -5.00 -5.57
N ILE A 304 -7.04 -6.25 -5.92
CA ILE A 304 -7.76 -7.23 -5.11
C ILE A 304 -6.78 -8.17 -4.40
N GLY A 305 -5.71 -8.62 -5.07
CA GLY A 305 -4.72 -9.50 -4.47
C GLY A 305 -4.06 -8.83 -3.26
N VAL A 306 -3.90 -9.52 -2.13
CA VAL A 306 -3.34 -8.91 -0.89
C VAL A 306 -1.96 -8.30 -1.14
N ALA A 307 -1.08 -9.04 -1.80
CA ALA A 307 0.25 -8.56 -2.16
C ALA A 307 0.17 -7.47 -3.24
N SER A 308 0.60 -6.25 -2.90
CA SER A 308 0.66 -5.12 -3.84
C SER A 308 1.59 -5.40 -5.03
N THR A 309 1.14 -5.07 -6.25
CA THR A 309 1.89 -5.26 -7.50
C THR A 309 1.81 -4.01 -8.37
N LYS A 310 0.71 -3.82 -9.09
CA LYS A 310 0.47 -2.65 -9.95
C LYS A 310 0.38 -1.34 -9.18
N ALA A 311 -0.07 -1.38 -7.91
CA ALA A 311 -0.03 -0.20 -7.07
C ALA A 311 1.42 0.25 -6.78
N PHE A 312 2.36 -0.68 -6.61
CA PHE A 312 3.77 -0.34 -6.41
C PHE A 312 4.36 0.36 -7.63
N THR A 313 4.21 -0.20 -8.82
CA THR A 313 4.77 0.42 -10.04
C THR A 313 4.09 1.74 -10.38
N SER A 314 2.78 1.88 -10.14
CA SER A 314 2.10 3.18 -10.27
C SER A 314 2.56 4.19 -9.21
N GLN A 315 2.83 3.78 -7.96
CA GLN A 315 3.42 4.65 -6.92
C GLN A 315 4.81 5.15 -7.33
N VAL A 316 5.69 4.24 -7.78
CA VAL A 316 7.02 4.59 -8.29
C VAL A 316 6.92 5.54 -9.49
N THR A 317 5.95 5.32 -10.39
CA THR A 317 5.69 6.23 -11.52
C THR A 317 5.30 7.64 -11.05
N ILE A 318 4.41 7.78 -10.06
CA ILE A 318 4.04 9.09 -9.52
C ILE A 318 5.21 9.77 -8.80
N LEU A 319 6.03 9.02 -8.06
CA LEU A 319 7.24 9.53 -7.41
C LEU A 319 8.28 10.00 -8.42
N PHE A 320 8.41 9.30 -9.56
CA PHE A 320 9.25 9.74 -10.66
C PHE A 320 8.75 11.06 -11.27
N LEU A 321 7.43 11.18 -11.53
CA LEU A 321 6.84 12.43 -12.01
C LEU A 321 7.03 13.58 -11.01
N LEU A 322 6.95 13.29 -9.71
CA LEU A 322 7.25 14.26 -8.66
C LEU A 322 8.72 14.70 -8.72
N ALA A 323 9.65 13.76 -8.88
CA ALA A 323 11.07 14.07 -9.01
C ALA A 323 11.36 14.95 -10.24
N ILE A 324 10.72 14.68 -11.39
CA ILE A 324 10.80 15.54 -12.58
C ILE A 324 10.23 16.93 -12.28
N LEU A 325 9.02 17.03 -11.71
CA LEU A 325 8.37 18.30 -11.37
C LEU A 325 9.26 19.18 -10.48
N LEU A 326 9.84 18.58 -9.44
CA LEU A 326 10.75 19.27 -8.50
C LEU A 326 12.08 19.63 -9.16
N GLY A 327 12.67 18.69 -9.91
CA GLY A 327 13.94 18.88 -10.60
C GLY A 327 13.89 20.00 -11.65
N ARG A 328 12.78 20.12 -12.39
CA ARG A 328 12.58 21.16 -13.41
C ARG A 328 12.46 22.57 -12.84
N GLN A 329 12.13 22.72 -11.56
CA GLN A 329 12.19 24.00 -10.85
C GLN A 329 13.60 24.29 -10.28
N ARG A 330 14.56 23.40 -10.50
CA ARG A 330 15.92 23.46 -9.97
C ARG A 330 16.94 23.18 -11.05
N ASN A 331 17.62 22.03 -11.00
CA ASN A 331 18.83 21.75 -11.78
C ASN A 331 18.57 20.88 -13.01
N LEU A 332 17.38 20.27 -13.15
CA LEU A 332 17.06 19.42 -14.29
C LEU A 332 16.77 20.29 -15.51
N SER A 333 17.58 20.16 -16.55
CA SER A 333 17.37 20.92 -17.80
C SER A 333 16.14 20.44 -18.58
N SER A 334 15.64 21.27 -19.50
CA SER A 334 14.50 20.90 -20.35
C SER A 334 14.83 19.69 -21.23
N LEU A 335 16.06 19.60 -21.72
CA LEU A 335 16.51 18.48 -22.57
C LEU A 335 16.53 17.15 -21.81
N GLN A 336 17.11 17.14 -20.60
CA GLN A 336 17.08 15.96 -19.74
C GLN A 336 15.65 15.58 -19.36
N GLY A 337 14.81 16.56 -19.02
CA GLY A 337 13.39 16.31 -18.74
C GLY A 337 12.64 15.69 -19.91
N MET A 338 12.91 16.11 -21.15
CA MET A 338 12.35 15.50 -22.35
C MET A 338 12.84 14.06 -22.55
N GLU A 339 14.12 13.80 -22.32
CA GLU A 339 14.70 12.46 -22.40
C GLU A 339 14.02 11.49 -21.42
N TYR A 340 13.88 11.90 -20.16
CA TYR A 340 13.18 11.15 -19.12
C TYR A 340 11.70 10.87 -19.46
N ILE A 341 10.98 11.86 -19.99
CA ILE A 341 9.57 11.68 -20.36
C ILE A 341 9.43 10.71 -21.54
N ARG A 342 10.26 10.87 -22.57
CA ARG A 342 10.25 9.96 -23.72
C ARG A 342 10.58 8.53 -23.30
N GLU A 343 11.57 8.37 -22.43
CA GLU A 343 11.94 7.07 -21.91
C GLU A 343 10.79 6.45 -21.09
N LEU A 344 10.14 7.21 -20.20
CA LEU A 344 8.99 6.76 -19.42
C LEU A 344 7.86 6.25 -20.33
N GLN A 345 7.61 6.91 -21.45
CA GLN A 345 6.60 6.48 -22.44
C GLN A 345 6.93 5.12 -23.08
N THR A 346 8.20 4.68 -23.07
CA THR A 346 8.60 3.34 -23.54
C THR A 346 8.49 2.25 -22.48
N ILE A 347 8.35 2.59 -21.20
CA ILE A 347 8.33 1.62 -20.11
C ILE A 347 7.20 0.59 -20.25
N PRO A 348 5.95 0.94 -20.62
CA PRO A 348 4.89 -0.05 -20.80
C PRO A 348 5.27 -1.19 -21.76
N SER A 349 5.82 -0.88 -22.93
CA SER A 349 6.21 -1.90 -23.92
C SER A 349 7.42 -2.74 -23.48
N LYS A 350 8.30 -2.17 -22.62
CA LYS A 350 9.39 -2.89 -21.97
C LYS A 350 8.89 -3.83 -20.87
N ILE A 351 7.85 -3.46 -20.14
CA ILE A 351 7.18 -4.37 -19.20
C ILE A 351 6.56 -5.52 -19.99
N ASP A 352 5.87 -5.26 -21.10
CA ASP A 352 5.32 -6.31 -21.98
C ASP A 352 6.38 -7.31 -22.46
N SER A 353 7.60 -6.86 -22.79
CA SER A 353 8.67 -7.78 -23.21
C SER A 353 9.16 -8.66 -22.06
N ILE A 354 9.18 -8.15 -20.83
CA ILE A 354 9.52 -8.92 -19.63
C ILE A 354 8.42 -9.93 -19.32
N LEU A 355 7.14 -9.54 -19.40
CA LEU A 355 6.01 -10.43 -19.16
C LEU A 355 5.98 -11.64 -20.13
N LYS A 356 6.54 -11.51 -21.33
CA LYS A 356 6.70 -12.65 -22.26
C LYS A 356 7.65 -13.73 -21.75
N GLN A 357 8.50 -13.43 -20.76
CA GLN A 357 9.40 -14.39 -20.11
C GLN A 357 8.72 -15.15 -18.96
N SER A 358 7.41 -14.97 -18.74
CA SER A 358 6.68 -15.57 -17.61
C SER A 358 6.91 -17.08 -17.44
N GLU A 359 6.89 -17.84 -18.54
CA GLU A 359 7.10 -19.29 -18.46
C GLU A 359 8.54 -19.67 -18.10
N TYR A 360 9.53 -18.90 -18.55
CA TYR A 360 10.92 -19.09 -18.14
C TYR A 360 11.10 -18.76 -16.66
N ILE A 361 10.48 -17.68 -16.18
CA ILE A 361 10.51 -17.32 -14.75
C ILE A 361 9.80 -18.39 -13.90
N ARG A 362 8.75 -19.02 -14.41
CA ARG A 362 8.11 -20.18 -13.77
C ARG A 362 9.07 -21.37 -13.64
N GLN A 363 9.86 -21.66 -14.67
CA GLN A 363 10.87 -22.73 -14.58
C GLN A 363 11.93 -22.43 -13.51
N ILE A 364 12.35 -21.17 -13.37
CA ILE A 364 13.24 -20.74 -12.28
C ILE A 364 12.55 -20.92 -10.92
N ALA A 365 11.26 -20.55 -10.81
CA ALA A 365 10.48 -20.73 -9.59
C ALA A 365 10.40 -22.20 -9.15
N GLU A 366 10.28 -23.15 -10.10
CA GLU A 366 10.30 -24.58 -9.81
C GLU A 366 11.57 -25.03 -9.12
N THR A 367 12.72 -24.41 -9.43
CA THR A 367 13.99 -24.79 -8.84
C THR A 367 14.14 -24.28 -7.41
N ILE A 368 13.43 -23.22 -6.99
CA ILE A 368 13.58 -22.61 -5.66
C ILE A 368 12.39 -22.80 -4.73
N LYS A 369 11.27 -23.37 -5.19
CA LYS A 369 10.01 -23.46 -4.42
C LYS A 369 10.13 -24.16 -3.06
N ASP A 370 11.07 -25.10 -2.94
CA ASP A 370 11.29 -25.92 -1.75
C ASP A 370 12.34 -25.30 -0.79
N ALA A 371 12.91 -24.15 -1.16
CA ALA A 371 13.83 -23.42 -0.29
C ALA A 371 13.13 -22.91 0.97
N ARG A 372 13.87 -22.88 2.08
CA ARG A 372 13.38 -22.32 3.35
C ARG A 372 13.71 -20.85 3.50
N ASN A 373 14.88 -20.46 3.01
CA ASN A 373 15.41 -19.11 3.08
C ASN A 373 15.77 -18.63 1.67
N ALA A 374 15.74 -17.33 1.43
CA ALA A 374 16.21 -16.72 0.18
C ALA A 374 16.81 -15.34 0.46
N MET A 375 17.84 -14.95 -0.30
CA MET A 375 18.45 -13.62 -0.20
C MET A 375 18.19 -12.83 -1.48
N TYR A 376 17.84 -11.56 -1.35
CA TYR A 376 17.66 -10.64 -2.47
C TYR A 376 18.72 -9.54 -2.40
N LEU A 377 19.45 -9.31 -3.48
CA LEU A 377 20.56 -8.37 -3.52
C LEU A 377 20.34 -7.26 -4.55
N GLY A 378 20.59 -6.02 -4.14
CA GLY A 378 20.58 -4.85 -5.03
C GLY A 378 21.57 -3.78 -4.58
N ARG A 379 21.87 -2.83 -5.46
CA ARG A 379 22.67 -1.63 -5.15
C ARG A 379 21.98 -0.37 -5.63
N GLY A 380 22.25 0.75 -4.96
CA GLY A 380 21.67 2.05 -5.31
C GLY A 380 20.15 1.99 -5.36
N ILE A 381 19.56 2.50 -6.44
CA ILE A 381 18.11 2.52 -6.64
C ILE A 381 17.46 1.12 -6.70
N ASN A 382 18.25 0.08 -6.99
CA ASN A 382 17.78 -1.31 -7.00
C ASN A 382 17.83 -1.99 -5.63
N TYR A 383 18.44 -1.40 -4.59
CA TYR A 383 18.38 -1.95 -3.22
C TYR A 383 16.94 -2.00 -2.68
N PRO A 384 16.14 -0.92 -2.76
CA PRO A 384 14.72 -0.99 -2.39
C PRO A 384 13.91 -1.99 -3.21
N VAL A 385 14.30 -2.24 -4.47
CA VAL A 385 13.64 -3.26 -5.31
C VAL A 385 13.95 -4.67 -4.80
N ALA A 386 15.16 -4.91 -4.31
CA ALA A 386 15.51 -6.18 -3.66
C ALA A 386 14.71 -6.40 -2.36
N LEU A 387 14.49 -5.33 -1.56
CA LEU A 387 13.60 -5.39 -0.40
C LEU A 387 12.16 -5.75 -0.81
N GLU A 388 11.65 -5.16 -1.89
CA GLU A 388 10.32 -5.45 -2.40
C GLU A 388 10.18 -6.89 -2.91
N GLY A 389 11.16 -7.38 -3.68
CA GLY A 389 11.16 -8.77 -4.15
C GLY A 389 11.17 -9.77 -2.99
N ALA A 390 11.99 -9.52 -1.95
CA ALA A 390 12.00 -10.34 -0.75
C ALA A 390 10.67 -10.27 0.01
N LEU A 391 10.06 -9.09 0.11
CA LEU A 391 8.74 -8.93 0.74
C LEU A 391 7.67 -9.74 0.01
N LYS A 392 7.60 -9.65 -1.33
CA LYS A 392 6.65 -10.45 -2.12
C LYS A 392 6.85 -11.94 -1.89
N LEU A 393 8.08 -12.45 -2.02
CA LEU A 393 8.33 -13.88 -1.81
C LEU A 393 7.88 -14.34 -0.42
N LYS A 394 8.20 -13.56 0.62
CA LYS A 394 7.84 -13.87 2.00
C LYS A 394 6.33 -13.83 2.26
N GLU A 395 5.63 -12.83 1.74
CA GLU A 395 4.19 -12.64 1.93
C GLU A 395 3.37 -13.82 1.39
N ILE A 396 3.66 -14.27 0.17
CA ILE A 396 2.80 -15.23 -0.54
C ILE A 396 3.33 -16.66 -0.57
N SER A 397 4.64 -16.89 -0.34
CA SER A 397 5.20 -18.25 -0.36
C SER A 397 5.65 -18.78 1.01
N TYR A 398 5.71 -17.90 2.01
CA TYR A 398 6.23 -18.17 3.36
C TYR A 398 7.69 -18.63 3.41
N ILE A 399 8.46 -18.45 2.33
CA ILE A 399 9.91 -18.57 2.36
C ILE A 399 10.47 -17.37 3.13
N HIS A 400 11.40 -17.60 4.04
CA HIS A 400 12.08 -16.52 4.75
C HIS A 400 13.01 -15.80 3.79
N ALA A 401 12.48 -14.73 3.18
CA ALA A 401 13.22 -13.91 2.24
C ALA A 401 13.64 -12.57 2.88
N GLU A 402 14.89 -12.19 2.65
CA GLU A 402 15.49 -10.93 3.12
C GLU A 402 16.21 -10.21 1.99
N GLY A 403 15.97 -8.90 1.89
CA GLY A 403 16.64 -8.02 0.94
C GLY A 403 17.80 -7.29 1.59
N TYR A 404 18.93 -7.22 0.89
CA TYR A 404 20.14 -6.55 1.36
C TYR A 404 20.74 -5.64 0.29
N ALA A 405 21.34 -4.55 0.76
CA ALA A 405 22.29 -3.82 -0.06
C ALA A 405 23.50 -4.75 -0.28
N ALA A 406 23.84 -5.04 -1.53
CA ALA A 406 24.79 -6.11 -1.86
C ALA A 406 26.18 -5.94 -1.20
N ALA A 407 26.59 -4.69 -0.93
CA ALA A 407 27.84 -4.40 -0.21
C ALA A 407 27.84 -4.90 1.23
N GLU A 408 26.69 -4.82 1.90
CA GLU A 408 26.53 -5.10 3.33
C GLU A 408 26.56 -6.60 3.63
N MET A 409 26.47 -7.44 2.60
CA MET A 409 26.55 -8.89 2.72
C MET A 409 27.79 -9.33 3.52
N LYS A 410 28.95 -8.70 3.29
CA LYS A 410 30.21 -9.03 3.99
C LYS A 410 30.22 -8.70 5.48
N HIS A 411 29.28 -7.87 5.94
CA HIS A 411 29.24 -7.38 7.31
C HIS A 411 28.43 -8.30 8.25
N GLY A 412 28.22 -9.56 7.83
CA GLY A 412 27.53 -10.59 8.63
C GLY A 412 26.66 -11.52 7.78
N PRO A 413 25.73 -11.00 6.95
CA PRO A 413 24.74 -11.82 6.24
C PRO A 413 25.32 -12.92 5.34
N ILE A 414 26.54 -12.73 4.82
CA ILE A 414 27.23 -13.72 3.99
C ILE A 414 27.41 -15.08 4.68
N ALA A 415 27.34 -15.13 6.01
CA ALA A 415 27.43 -16.37 6.78
C ALA A 415 26.23 -17.31 6.55
N LEU A 416 25.11 -16.80 6.04
CA LEU A 416 23.92 -17.59 5.68
C LEU A 416 24.01 -18.22 4.29
N VAL A 417 24.99 -17.81 3.47
CA VAL A 417 25.10 -18.22 2.07
C VAL A 417 25.76 -19.59 1.97
N ASP A 418 25.00 -20.56 1.49
CA ASP A 418 25.43 -21.93 1.19
C ASP A 418 24.84 -22.43 -0.14
N GLU A 419 25.07 -23.70 -0.45
CA GLU A 419 24.63 -24.36 -1.68
C GLU A 419 23.11 -24.61 -1.78
N GLU A 420 22.37 -24.49 -0.67
CA GLU A 420 20.90 -24.60 -0.67
C GLU A 420 20.22 -23.23 -0.82
N MET A 421 20.90 -22.14 -0.44
CA MET A 421 20.34 -20.80 -0.42
C MET A 421 20.18 -20.21 -1.83
N PRO A 422 18.95 -19.92 -2.28
CA PRO A 422 18.71 -19.08 -3.46
C PRO A 422 19.10 -17.64 -3.17
N VAL A 423 19.86 -17.06 -4.09
CA VAL A 423 20.22 -15.64 -4.08
C VAL A 423 19.73 -14.99 -5.35
N VAL A 424 18.75 -14.10 -5.24
CA VAL A 424 18.18 -13.34 -6.36
C VAL A 424 18.84 -11.97 -6.40
N ALA A 425 19.57 -11.64 -7.46
CA ALA A 425 20.35 -10.40 -7.55
C ALA A 425 19.96 -9.54 -8.74
N ILE A 426 19.83 -8.23 -8.52
CA ILE A 426 19.56 -7.23 -9.56
C ILE A 426 20.88 -6.56 -9.95
N ALA A 427 21.42 -6.92 -11.11
CA ALA A 427 22.71 -6.46 -11.62
C ALA A 427 22.56 -5.90 -13.04
N THR A 428 21.87 -4.77 -13.16
CA THR A 428 21.69 -4.01 -14.40
C THR A 428 22.95 -3.22 -14.77
N ASN A 429 23.03 -2.79 -16.02
CA ASN A 429 24.07 -1.93 -16.57
C ASN A 429 23.88 -0.50 -16.01
N ASP A 430 24.37 -0.27 -14.80
CA ASP A 430 24.44 1.02 -14.15
C ASP A 430 25.90 1.35 -13.73
N PRO A 431 26.19 2.57 -13.24
CA PRO A 431 27.54 2.93 -12.79
C PRO A 431 28.11 2.07 -11.65
N LEU A 432 27.28 1.25 -10.99
CA LEU A 432 27.64 0.35 -9.90
C LEU A 432 27.77 -1.11 -10.36
N TYR A 433 27.63 -1.41 -11.66
CA TYR A 433 27.68 -2.77 -12.22
C TYR A 433 28.91 -3.55 -11.75
N ASP A 434 30.11 -2.99 -11.92
CA ASP A 434 31.36 -3.64 -11.47
C ASP A 434 31.34 -3.95 -9.97
N LYS A 435 30.68 -3.12 -9.16
CA LYS A 435 30.62 -3.31 -7.71
C LYS A 435 29.67 -4.44 -7.34
N ILE A 436 28.52 -4.54 -8.00
CA ILE A 436 27.60 -5.66 -7.75
C ILE A 436 28.15 -6.96 -8.32
N HIS A 437 28.75 -6.97 -9.52
CA HIS A 437 29.40 -8.15 -10.08
C HIS A 437 30.41 -8.77 -9.11
N ASN A 438 31.26 -7.94 -8.48
CA ASN A 438 32.21 -8.40 -7.46
C ASN A 438 31.51 -9.01 -6.22
N ASN A 439 30.34 -8.51 -5.82
CA ASN A 439 29.57 -9.16 -4.75
C ASN A 439 29.00 -10.51 -5.19
N LEU A 440 28.58 -10.63 -6.45
CA LEU A 440 28.03 -11.88 -6.98
C LEU A 440 29.09 -12.97 -7.14
N GLU A 441 30.33 -12.61 -7.48
CA GLU A 441 31.46 -13.54 -7.43
C GLU A 441 31.67 -14.14 -6.04
N GLU A 442 31.45 -13.36 -4.98
CA GLU A 442 31.57 -13.84 -3.61
C GLU A 442 30.44 -14.78 -3.21
N VAL A 443 29.22 -14.52 -3.67
CA VAL A 443 28.08 -15.43 -3.56
C VAL A 443 28.38 -16.73 -4.30
N HIS A 444 28.83 -16.62 -5.55
CA HIS A 444 29.17 -17.76 -6.40
C HIS A 444 30.28 -18.62 -5.79
N SER A 445 31.32 -18.00 -5.22
CA SER A 445 32.42 -18.73 -4.54
C SER A 445 31.96 -19.57 -3.34
N ARG A 446 30.77 -19.28 -2.80
CA ARG A 446 30.10 -20.03 -1.71
C ARG A 446 29.05 -21.01 -2.21
N LYS A 447 28.97 -21.19 -3.54
CA LYS A 447 28.08 -22.12 -4.25
C LYS A 447 26.59 -21.82 -4.12
N ALA A 448 26.22 -20.60 -3.71
CA ALA A 448 24.82 -20.23 -3.65
C ALA A 448 24.15 -20.32 -5.02
N ARG A 449 22.85 -20.57 -4.98
CA ARG A 449 22.01 -20.72 -6.16
C ARG A 449 21.63 -19.35 -6.69
N LEU A 450 22.53 -18.79 -7.48
CA LEU A 450 22.46 -17.41 -7.94
C LEU A 450 21.52 -17.26 -9.15
N ILE A 451 20.48 -16.44 -9.00
CA ILE A 451 19.56 -16.03 -10.06
C ILE A 451 19.77 -14.54 -10.29
N THR A 452 20.22 -14.14 -11.47
CA THR A 452 20.50 -12.73 -11.77
C THR A 452 19.50 -12.12 -12.71
N ILE A 453 19.10 -10.89 -12.43
CA ILE A 453 18.35 -10.02 -13.33
C ILE A 453 19.32 -8.98 -13.89
N THR A 454 19.47 -8.94 -15.21
CA THR A 454 20.42 -8.05 -15.89
C THR A 454 19.88 -7.56 -17.23
N ASN A 455 20.63 -6.73 -17.95
CA ASN A 455 20.21 -6.20 -19.24
C ASN A 455 20.50 -7.17 -20.39
N GLU A 456 19.64 -7.15 -21.41
CA GLU A 456 19.85 -7.87 -22.67
C GLU A 456 21.26 -7.63 -23.23
N GLY A 457 21.95 -8.71 -23.59
CA GLY A 457 23.31 -8.67 -24.12
C GLY A 457 24.43 -8.71 -23.06
N ASN A 458 24.11 -8.56 -21.77
CA ASN A 458 25.09 -8.74 -20.70
C ASN A 458 25.29 -10.24 -20.39
N LYS A 459 26.30 -10.84 -21.02
CA LYS A 459 26.60 -12.27 -20.87
C LYS A 459 27.60 -12.59 -19.76
N ASP A 460 28.14 -11.59 -19.07
CA ASP A 460 29.19 -11.82 -18.08
C ASP A 460 28.67 -12.65 -16.89
N LEU A 461 27.40 -12.45 -16.53
CA LEU A 461 26.74 -13.14 -15.42
C LEU A 461 26.30 -14.58 -15.74
N GLU A 462 26.29 -15.00 -17.00
CA GLU A 462 25.92 -16.38 -17.40
C GLU A 462 26.89 -17.43 -16.82
N LYS A 463 28.13 -17.03 -16.50
CA LYS A 463 29.17 -17.94 -15.98
C LYS A 463 29.03 -18.24 -14.49
N ILE A 464 28.44 -17.32 -13.73
CA ILE A 464 28.36 -17.41 -12.26
C ILE A 464 26.94 -17.68 -11.76
N SER A 465 25.93 -17.52 -12.62
CA SER A 465 24.51 -17.64 -12.26
C SER A 465 23.92 -18.96 -12.74
N GLU A 466 23.07 -19.58 -11.91
CA GLU A 466 22.25 -20.74 -12.30
C GLU A 466 21.20 -20.34 -13.35
N SER A 467 20.70 -19.10 -13.28
CA SER A 467 19.73 -18.57 -14.24
C SER A 467 19.87 -17.06 -14.39
N VAL A 468 19.61 -16.56 -15.60
CA VAL A 468 19.71 -15.13 -15.94
C VAL A 468 18.41 -14.68 -16.58
N ILE A 469 17.76 -13.67 -15.99
CA ILE A 469 16.56 -13.02 -16.53
C ILE A 469 17.00 -11.71 -17.17
N TYR A 470 16.66 -11.53 -18.45
CA TYR A 470 17.09 -10.38 -19.24
C TYR A 470 16.02 -9.28 -19.28
N LEU A 471 16.45 -8.04 -19.10
CA LEU A 471 15.61 -6.84 -19.17
C LEU A 471 16.05 -5.94 -20.32
N PRO A 472 15.10 -5.26 -21.00
CA PRO A 472 15.46 -4.18 -21.91
C PRO A 472 16.14 -3.03 -21.16
N SER A 473 17.05 -2.33 -21.82
CA SER A 473 17.77 -1.18 -21.24
C SER A 473 16.83 0.02 -21.01
N THR A 474 17.09 0.78 -19.96
CA THR A 474 16.39 2.04 -19.63
C THR A 474 17.30 2.97 -18.85
N LEU A 475 16.89 4.24 -18.69
CA LEU A 475 17.55 5.18 -17.78
C LEU A 475 17.55 4.66 -16.34
N GLN A 476 18.62 4.96 -15.59
CA GLN A 476 18.86 4.44 -14.24
C GLN A 476 17.66 4.66 -13.30
N ASP A 477 17.09 5.87 -13.28
CA ASP A 477 15.96 6.19 -12.41
C ASP A 477 14.69 5.41 -12.76
N LEU A 478 14.55 4.93 -14.00
CA LEU A 478 13.39 4.18 -14.46
C LEU A 478 13.58 2.65 -14.35
N GLN A 479 14.78 2.17 -14.05
CA GLN A 479 15.05 0.74 -13.88
C GLN A 479 14.13 0.03 -12.87
N PRO A 480 13.76 0.63 -11.72
CA PRO A 480 12.87 -0.03 -10.74
C PRO A 480 11.52 -0.47 -11.30
N LEU A 481 11.00 0.22 -12.33
CA LEU A 481 9.74 -0.14 -12.99
C LEU A 481 9.87 -1.44 -13.80
N LEU A 482 11.08 -1.81 -14.20
CA LEU A 482 11.37 -3.04 -14.96
C LEU A 482 11.90 -4.16 -14.05
N THR A 483 12.78 -3.83 -13.10
CA THR A 483 13.47 -4.83 -12.26
C THR A 483 12.55 -5.51 -11.25
N VAL A 484 11.44 -4.87 -10.86
CA VAL A 484 10.46 -5.48 -9.93
C VAL A 484 9.58 -6.55 -10.60
N ILE A 485 9.30 -6.43 -11.89
CA ILE A 485 8.39 -7.33 -12.64
C ILE A 485 8.81 -8.80 -12.54
N PRO A 486 10.07 -9.19 -12.83
CA PRO A 486 10.46 -10.59 -12.70
C PRO A 486 10.44 -11.09 -11.25
N LEU A 487 10.66 -10.22 -10.25
CA LEU A 487 10.61 -10.59 -8.84
C LEU A 487 9.18 -10.91 -8.39
N GLN A 488 8.20 -10.14 -8.87
CA GLN A 488 6.78 -10.39 -8.63
C GLN A 488 6.34 -11.71 -9.27
N LEU A 489 6.73 -11.97 -10.53
CA LEU A 489 6.45 -13.23 -11.22
C LEU A 489 7.11 -14.42 -10.51
N LEU A 490 8.36 -14.28 -10.08
CA LEU A 490 9.08 -15.32 -9.34
C LEU A 490 8.35 -15.66 -8.04
N ALA A 491 7.99 -14.65 -7.24
CA ALA A 491 7.23 -14.85 -6.01
C ALA A 491 5.87 -15.52 -6.27
N TYR A 492 5.14 -15.05 -7.29
CA TYR A 492 3.85 -15.60 -7.71
C TYR A 492 3.98 -17.10 -8.03
N TYR A 493 4.90 -17.47 -8.91
CA TYR A 493 5.03 -18.85 -9.34
C TYR A 493 5.52 -19.77 -8.23
N VAL A 494 6.41 -19.30 -7.35
CA VAL A 494 6.80 -20.07 -6.16
C VAL A 494 5.58 -20.37 -5.29
N ALA A 495 4.74 -19.38 -4.98
CA ALA A 495 3.53 -19.58 -4.18
C ALA A 495 2.51 -20.52 -4.85
N ASP A 496 2.28 -20.33 -6.15
CA ASP A 496 1.37 -21.16 -6.95
C ASP A 496 1.82 -22.64 -7.00
N LEU A 497 3.11 -22.87 -7.23
CA LEU A 497 3.70 -24.21 -7.26
C LEU A 497 3.68 -24.91 -5.89
N LYS A 498 3.63 -24.15 -4.81
CA LYS A 498 3.43 -24.66 -3.44
C LYS A 498 1.97 -24.91 -3.09
N GLY A 499 1.03 -24.52 -3.97
CA GLY A 499 -0.41 -24.65 -3.73
C GLY A 499 -0.94 -23.73 -2.62
N ILE A 500 -0.27 -22.59 -2.40
CA ILE A 500 -0.69 -21.58 -1.41
C ILE A 500 -1.73 -20.65 -2.06
N ASP A 501 -2.69 -20.14 -1.28
CA ASP A 501 -3.58 -19.09 -1.73
C ASP A 501 -2.80 -17.78 -1.92
N VAL A 502 -2.56 -17.44 -3.19
CA VAL A 502 -1.79 -16.27 -3.59
C VAL A 502 -2.59 -14.97 -3.41
N ASP A 503 -3.91 -15.02 -3.59
CA ASP A 503 -4.76 -13.84 -3.49
C ASP A 503 -5.05 -13.49 -2.03
N GLN A 504 -5.15 -14.51 -1.15
CA GLN A 504 -5.45 -14.38 0.28
C GLN A 504 -4.45 -15.16 1.16
N PRO A 505 -3.18 -14.72 1.24
CA PRO A 505 -2.18 -15.34 2.09
C PRO A 505 -2.61 -15.26 3.57
N ARG A 506 -2.35 -16.34 4.31
CA ARG A 506 -2.69 -16.45 5.74
C ARG A 506 -2.14 -15.27 6.56
N ASN A 507 -2.88 -14.87 7.59
CA ASN A 507 -2.53 -13.83 8.55
C ASN A 507 -2.33 -12.42 7.97
N LEU A 508 -2.65 -12.20 6.70
CA LEU A 508 -2.54 -10.90 6.06
C LEU A 508 -3.93 -10.41 5.61
N ALA A 509 -4.12 -9.10 5.65
CA ALA A 509 -5.25 -8.41 5.10
C ALA A 509 -4.77 -7.42 4.03
N LYS A 510 -5.61 -7.12 3.04
CA LYS A 510 -5.26 -6.18 1.96
C LYS A 510 -4.92 -4.78 2.49
N SER A 511 -5.62 -4.35 3.53
CA SER A 511 -5.36 -3.09 4.24
C SER A 511 -5.38 -3.32 5.74
N VAL A 512 -4.34 -2.86 6.42
CA VAL A 512 -4.24 -2.87 7.89
C VAL A 512 -4.95 -1.62 8.40
N THR A 513 -6.22 -1.76 8.77
CA THR A 513 -7.11 -0.65 9.20
C THR A 513 -7.19 -0.49 10.72
N VAL A 514 -6.43 -1.32 11.44
CA VAL A 514 -6.30 -1.36 12.89
C VAL A 514 -4.83 -1.48 13.24
N GLU A 515 -4.47 -1.10 14.47
CA GLU A 515 -3.09 -1.18 14.96
C GLU A 515 -2.62 -2.61 15.26
#